data_AF-A0A1A0XBV6-F1
#
_entry.id   AF-A0A1A0XBV6-F1
#
_cell.length_a   1.000
_cell.length_b   1.000
_cell.length_c   1.000
_cell.angle_alpha   90.00
_cell.angle_beta   90.00
_cell.angle_gamma   90.00
#
_symmetry.space_group_name_H-M   'P 1'
#
loop_
_entity.id
_entity.type
_entity.pdbx_description
1 polymer ?
#
loop_
_entity_poly.entity_id
_entity_poly.type
_entity_poly.pdbx_seq_one_letter_code
_entity_poly.pdbx_strand_id
1 'polypeptide(L)'
;MVGVILAVMASIALIVATPSQAFAAPAPDCSTLHSRVQALQSQANTLKGQIDAHNSRAGGVDRTNAGAVGAYNAEAQQLNGQRDALQAQANGLQSELSACGSKETAPAIPNTDGSTPTPPAPPAPAKPEVPAKPAPPKSDAKPAPQKSAPAQPKPTAPKSAQPAPAKPQPAEPAPKQSAPKQTTTAKPTGVEQRNAPMQSKVNDPEYRAKYYQKQGSDGVIKRKPGSGVDANGDLVPAIRENPKKPGSFVESHSSPTVRAKFDGPAQQRAPTSAESSQMRESVAARNRAVGDVKRLKAERATQQKTDGKVDPRTESELKDAYRRQTTQGEQLGEAAGRQAIARDYPSSKYDVRELTSARGQSGAGSPDQVFVVRPKAGGSERMVVQEVKGPSSKAGSRIGLDGQRYEQGTRGYLDALIDEMARNGDPRALSMRSALNRGALSYRLVKARVSGDEWAGYSVRNFDIG
;
A
#
# COMPACT_ATOMS: atom_id res chain seq x y z
N MET A 1 -35.20 35.30 -2.23
CA MET A 1 -35.51 34.39 -1.10
C MET A 1 -34.22 34.15 -0.34
N VAL A 2 -34.08 34.77 0.83
CA VAL A 2 -32.92 34.63 1.70
C VAL A 2 -33.15 33.37 2.55
N GLY A 3 -32.43 32.30 2.24
CA GLY A 3 -32.49 31.04 2.97
C GLY A 3 -31.65 31.11 4.24
N VAL A 4 -32.32 31.10 5.39
CA VAL A 4 -31.71 30.99 6.72
C VAL A 4 -31.06 29.62 6.86
N ILE A 5 -29.73 29.57 6.90
CA ILE A 5 -28.97 28.35 7.24
C ILE A 5 -28.89 28.27 8.77
N LEU A 6 -29.70 27.39 9.35
CA LEU A 6 -29.63 27.02 10.76
C LEU A 6 -28.35 26.20 11.00
N ALA A 7 -27.38 26.76 11.70
CA ALA A 7 -26.21 26.03 12.18
C ALA A 7 -26.55 25.29 13.48
N VAL A 8 -26.77 23.97 13.40
CA VAL A 8 -26.87 23.10 14.57
C VAL A 8 -25.46 22.71 15.01
N MET A 9 -24.87 23.49 15.91
CA MET A 9 -23.62 23.16 16.60
C MET A 9 -23.94 22.21 17.76
N ALA A 10 -23.81 20.91 17.53
CA ALA A 10 -23.83 19.91 18.60
C ALA A 10 -22.46 19.85 19.28
N SER A 11 -22.35 20.49 20.44
CA SER A 11 -21.17 20.47 21.31
C SER A 11 -20.95 19.06 21.88
N ILE A 12 -20.03 18.30 21.29
CA ILE A 12 -19.53 17.06 21.89
C ILE A 12 -18.48 17.45 22.94
N ALA A 13 -18.78 17.20 24.22
CA ALA A 13 -17.83 17.31 25.31
C ALA A 13 -16.67 16.32 25.07
N LEU A 14 -15.53 16.85 24.66
CA LEU A 14 -14.29 16.09 24.51
C LEU A 14 -13.78 15.76 25.92
N ILE A 15 -13.87 14.49 26.34
CA ILE A 15 -13.18 14.04 27.55
C ILE A 15 -11.68 14.02 27.21
N VAL A 16 -10.98 15.07 27.64
CA VAL A 16 -9.52 15.18 27.50
C VAL A 16 -8.89 14.19 28.48
N ALA A 17 -8.25 13.14 27.96
CA ALA A 17 -7.46 12.23 28.77
C ALA A 17 -6.22 12.98 29.31
N THR A 18 -6.13 13.11 30.63
CA THR A 18 -4.95 13.65 31.29
C THR A 18 -3.80 12.62 31.21
N PRO A 19 -2.54 13.07 31.07
CA PRO A 19 -1.39 12.16 31.07
C PRO A 19 -1.28 11.50 32.45
N SER A 20 -1.51 10.19 32.50
CA SER A 20 -1.42 9.40 33.73
C SER A 20 0.04 9.10 34.06
N GLN A 21 0.46 9.46 35.28
CA GLN A 21 1.71 8.99 35.86
C GLN A 21 1.60 7.49 36.16
N ALA A 22 2.67 6.74 35.91
CA ALA A 22 2.72 5.28 36.00
C ALA A 22 2.68 4.80 37.46
N PHE A 23 1.49 4.72 38.04
CA PHE A 23 1.21 3.81 39.13
C PHE A 23 0.69 2.49 38.53
N ALA A 24 1.10 1.35 39.10
CA ALA A 24 0.59 0.05 38.72
C ALA A 24 -0.94 0.05 38.88
N ALA A 25 -1.66 0.22 37.78
CA ALA A 25 -3.11 0.28 37.79
C ALA A 25 -3.66 -1.06 38.31
N PRO A 26 -4.65 -1.04 39.22
CA PRO A 26 -5.32 -2.27 39.63
C PRO A 26 -5.83 -3.01 38.40
N ALA A 27 -5.72 -4.34 38.42
CA ALA A 27 -6.17 -5.18 37.32
C ALA A 27 -7.62 -4.81 36.95
N PRO A 28 -7.92 -4.58 35.67
CA PRO A 28 -9.24 -4.13 35.25
C PRO A 28 -10.30 -5.15 35.69
N ASP A 29 -11.32 -4.67 36.40
CA ASP A 29 -12.47 -5.48 36.81
C ASP A 29 -13.24 -5.93 35.56
N CYS A 30 -13.19 -7.24 35.30
CA CYS A 30 -13.80 -7.89 34.15
C CYS A 30 -15.32 -7.65 34.06
N SER A 31 -15.99 -7.38 35.19
CA SER A 31 -17.42 -7.07 35.23
C SER A 31 -17.77 -5.77 34.48
N THR A 32 -16.84 -4.82 34.44
CA THR A 32 -17.02 -3.50 33.79
C THR A 32 -16.60 -3.47 32.32
N LEU A 33 -15.86 -4.48 31.85
CA LEU A 33 -15.38 -4.53 30.47
C LEU A 33 -16.53 -4.69 29.47
N HIS A 34 -17.54 -5.50 29.81
CA HIS A 34 -18.68 -5.73 28.91
C HIS A 34 -19.48 -4.45 28.66
N SER A 35 -19.77 -3.66 29.71
CA SER A 35 -20.50 -2.39 29.59
C SER A 35 -19.69 -1.33 28.83
N ARG A 36 -18.36 -1.31 28.99
CA ARG A 36 -17.46 -0.42 28.21
C ARG A 36 -17.45 -0.77 26.72
N VAL A 37 -17.39 -2.06 26.37
CA VAL A 37 -17.49 -2.51 24.96
C VAL A 37 -18.82 -2.08 24.35
N GLN A 38 -19.94 -2.32 25.05
CA GLN A 38 -21.26 -1.91 24.58
C GLN A 38 -21.38 -0.39 24.41
N ALA A 39 -20.81 0.40 25.34
CA ALA A 39 -20.80 1.85 25.24
C ALA A 39 -20.02 2.35 24.00
N LEU A 40 -18.84 1.80 23.73
CA LEU A 40 -18.05 2.13 22.54
C LEU A 40 -18.76 1.73 21.23
N GLN A 41 -19.41 0.56 21.20
CA GLN A 41 -20.19 0.12 20.06
C GLN A 41 -21.39 1.05 19.80
N SER A 42 -22.09 1.48 20.86
CA SER A 42 -23.17 2.45 20.76
C SER A 42 -22.71 3.81 20.21
N GLN A 43 -21.54 4.29 20.66
CA GLN A 43 -20.92 5.51 20.12
C GLN A 43 -20.55 5.35 18.64
N ALA A 44 -19.99 4.21 18.25
CA ALA A 44 -19.67 3.92 16.85
C ALA A 44 -20.93 3.89 15.95
N ASN A 45 -22.05 3.35 16.46
CA ASN A 45 -23.34 3.34 15.76
C ASN A 45 -23.93 4.76 15.62
N THR A 46 -23.82 5.59 16.66
CA THR A 46 -24.19 7.01 16.58
C THR A 46 -23.39 7.72 15.48
N LEU A 47 -22.07 7.47 15.42
CA LEU A 47 -21.21 8.06 14.40
C LEU A 47 -21.54 7.57 12.99
N LYS A 48 -21.97 6.32 12.84
CA LYS A 48 -22.49 5.79 11.57
C LYS A 48 -23.69 6.61 11.09
N GLY A 49 -24.64 6.93 11.97
CA GLY A 49 -25.77 7.81 11.64
C GLY A 49 -25.32 9.21 11.20
N GLN A 50 -24.30 9.78 11.85
CA GLN A 50 -23.72 11.07 11.44
C GLN A 50 -23.04 11.00 10.06
N ILE A 51 -22.34 9.91 9.76
CA ILE A 51 -21.75 9.66 8.43
C ILE A 51 -22.85 9.57 7.36
N ASP A 52 -23.93 8.84 7.64
CA ASP A 52 -25.04 8.69 6.71
C ASP A 52 -25.75 10.05 6.46
N ALA A 53 -25.92 10.86 7.51
CA ALA A 53 -26.42 12.24 7.41
C ALA A 53 -25.45 13.21 6.72
N HIS A 54 -24.14 13.00 6.83
CA HIS A 54 -23.15 13.74 6.06
C HIS A 54 -23.19 13.36 4.57
N ASN A 55 -23.34 12.07 4.27
CA ASN A 55 -23.42 11.56 2.90
C ASN A 55 -24.69 12.02 2.18
N SER A 56 -25.82 12.14 2.88
CA SER A 56 -27.07 12.66 2.30
C SER A 56 -26.96 14.13 1.87
N ARG A 57 -26.05 14.92 2.49
CA ARG A 57 -25.76 16.31 2.12
C ARG A 57 -24.97 16.45 0.81
N ALA A 58 -24.48 15.36 0.21
CA ALA A 58 -23.66 15.38 -1.01
C ALA A 58 -24.33 16.06 -2.23
N GLY A 59 -25.67 16.09 -2.26
CA GLY A 59 -26.45 16.77 -3.31
C GLY A 59 -26.43 18.30 -3.20
N GLY A 60 -26.17 18.85 -2.01
CA GLY A 60 -26.13 20.30 -1.76
C GLY A 60 -24.72 20.91 -1.79
N VAL A 61 -23.69 20.10 -2.05
CA VAL A 61 -22.31 20.60 -2.15
C VAL A 61 -22.11 21.24 -3.52
N ASP A 62 -21.69 22.50 -3.56
CA ASP A 62 -21.26 23.16 -4.79
C ASP A 62 -20.00 22.48 -5.32
N ARG A 63 -20.16 21.65 -6.36
CA ARG A 63 -19.08 20.88 -6.99
C ARG A 63 -18.17 21.73 -7.87
N THR A 64 -18.55 22.97 -8.18
CA THR A 64 -17.72 23.91 -8.94
C THR A 64 -16.73 24.64 -8.03
N ASN A 65 -17.03 24.70 -6.73
CA ASN A 65 -16.15 25.27 -5.72
C ASN A 65 -15.26 24.18 -5.08
N ALA A 66 -13.99 24.17 -5.45
CA ALA A 66 -13.00 23.23 -4.92
C ALA A 66 -12.85 23.31 -3.38
N GLY A 67 -13.05 24.49 -2.78
CA GLY A 67 -13.02 24.68 -1.33
C GLY A 67 -14.20 23.99 -0.63
N ALA A 68 -15.40 24.07 -1.20
CA ALA A 68 -16.60 23.41 -0.67
C ALA A 68 -16.47 21.87 -0.75
N VAL A 69 -15.98 21.36 -1.88
CA VAL A 69 -15.69 19.93 -2.05
C VAL A 69 -14.59 19.47 -1.08
N GLY A 70 -13.56 20.29 -0.88
CA GLY A 70 -12.48 20.02 0.06
C GLY A 70 -12.99 19.91 1.51
N ALA A 71 -13.79 20.87 1.96
CA ALA A 71 -14.37 20.90 3.30
C ALA A 71 -15.29 19.70 3.55
N TYR A 72 -16.16 19.38 2.58
CA TYR A 72 -17.03 18.21 2.64
C TYR A 72 -16.22 16.92 2.84
N ASN A 73 -15.21 16.69 2.00
CA ASN A 73 -14.38 15.49 2.07
C ASN A 73 -13.55 15.42 3.37
N ALA A 74 -13.12 16.57 3.92
CA ALA A 74 -12.39 16.62 5.18
C ALA A 74 -13.27 16.19 6.36
N GLU A 75 -14.52 16.68 6.42
CA GLU A 75 -15.49 16.29 7.44
C GLU A 75 -15.80 14.78 7.35
N ALA A 76 -16.00 14.25 6.13
CA ALA A 76 -16.19 12.82 5.91
C ALA A 76 -15.00 11.98 6.42
N GLN A 77 -13.76 12.44 6.20
CA GLN A 77 -12.56 11.77 6.70
C GLN A 77 -12.48 11.80 8.23
N GLN A 78 -12.82 12.93 8.86
CA GLN A 78 -12.84 13.07 10.32
C GLN A 78 -13.83 12.11 10.96
N LEU A 79 -15.08 12.06 10.46
CA LEU A 79 -16.12 11.16 10.96
C LEU A 79 -15.70 9.70 10.81
N ASN A 80 -15.17 9.30 9.65
CA ASN A 80 -14.68 7.94 9.46
C ASN A 80 -13.51 7.59 10.41
N GLY A 81 -12.57 8.52 10.60
CA GLY A 81 -11.43 8.32 11.51
C GLY A 81 -11.87 8.16 12.97
N GLN A 82 -12.83 8.94 13.44
CA GLN A 82 -13.40 8.81 14.78
C GLN A 82 -14.11 7.47 14.99
N ARG A 83 -14.90 7.02 14.00
CA ARG A 83 -15.58 5.71 14.07
C ARG A 83 -14.56 4.59 14.15
N ASP A 84 -13.53 4.61 13.30
CA ASP A 84 -12.51 3.57 13.26
C ASP A 84 -11.72 3.50 14.56
N ALA A 85 -11.47 4.64 15.21
CA ALA A 85 -10.83 4.69 16.53
C ALA A 85 -11.70 4.04 17.63
N LEU A 86 -13.01 4.34 17.66
CA LEU A 86 -13.95 3.73 18.60
C LEU A 86 -14.05 2.21 18.38
N GLN A 87 -14.11 1.78 17.13
CA GLN A 87 -14.15 0.36 16.78
C GLN A 87 -12.87 -0.36 17.21
N ALA A 88 -11.70 0.27 17.03
CA ALA A 88 -10.43 -0.29 17.46
C ALA A 88 -10.36 -0.44 18.99
N GLN A 89 -10.84 0.56 19.75
CA GLN A 89 -10.94 0.47 21.21
C GLN A 89 -11.88 -0.66 21.64
N ALA A 90 -13.05 -0.77 21.02
CA ALA A 90 -14.00 -1.85 21.31
C ALA A 90 -13.38 -3.23 21.05
N ASN A 91 -12.64 -3.39 19.95
CA ASN A 91 -11.95 -4.65 19.64
C ASN A 91 -10.83 -4.98 20.64
N GLY A 92 -10.11 -3.97 21.13
CA GLY A 92 -9.11 -4.12 22.19
C GLY A 92 -9.73 -4.65 23.48
N LEU A 93 -10.78 -3.97 23.97
CA LEU A 93 -11.50 -4.40 25.17
C LEU A 93 -12.18 -5.76 25.01
N GLN A 94 -12.64 -6.10 23.81
CA GLN A 94 -13.20 -7.44 23.52
C GLN A 94 -12.13 -8.54 23.64
N SER A 95 -10.89 -8.22 23.28
CA SER A 95 -9.75 -9.14 23.41
C SER A 95 -9.39 -9.33 24.89
N GLU A 96 -9.40 -8.26 25.69
CA GLU A 96 -9.24 -8.32 27.15
C GLU A 96 -10.36 -9.14 27.81
N LEU A 97 -11.61 -8.95 27.40
CA LEU A 97 -12.76 -9.71 27.90
C LEU A 97 -12.60 -11.22 27.63
N SER A 98 -12.05 -11.58 26.48
CA SER A 98 -11.78 -12.99 26.14
C SER A 98 -10.69 -13.60 27.03
N ALA A 99 -9.71 -12.80 27.45
CA ALA A 99 -8.68 -13.22 28.40
C ALA A 99 -9.23 -13.39 29.83
N CYS A 100 -10.23 -12.61 30.23
CA CYS A 100 -10.92 -12.77 31.53
C CYS A 100 -11.60 -14.14 31.66
N GLY A 101 -12.35 -14.57 30.63
CA GLY A 101 -13.07 -15.86 30.66
C GLY A 101 -12.17 -17.11 30.71
N SER A 102 -10.88 -16.95 30.43
CA SER A 102 -9.91 -18.05 30.43
C SER A 102 -9.33 -18.36 31.82
N LYS A 103 -9.60 -17.52 32.85
CA LYS A 103 -9.08 -17.71 34.22
C LYS A 103 -10.07 -18.36 35.19
N GLU A 104 -11.34 -18.50 34.84
CA GLU A 104 -12.39 -18.95 35.77
C GLU A 104 -12.66 -20.47 35.73
N THR A 105 -11.88 -21.23 34.96
CA THR A 105 -12.00 -22.70 34.85
C THR A 105 -10.72 -23.46 35.23
N ALA A 106 -10.00 -22.99 36.26
CA ALA A 106 -9.15 -23.89 37.02
C ALA A 106 -10.05 -24.65 38.01
N PRO A 107 -10.31 -25.96 37.82
CA PRO A 107 -11.03 -26.73 38.82
C PRO A 107 -10.28 -26.65 40.15
N ALA A 108 -11.02 -26.37 41.23
CA ALA A 108 -10.49 -26.47 42.58
C ALA A 108 -9.92 -27.87 42.77
N ILE A 109 -8.59 -27.98 42.85
CA ILE A 109 -7.90 -29.21 43.22
C ILE A 109 -8.31 -29.49 44.68
N PRO A 110 -8.87 -30.66 45.00
CA PRO A 110 -9.14 -31.03 46.39
C PRO A 110 -7.80 -31.08 47.13
N ASN A 111 -7.73 -30.45 48.30
CA ASN A 111 -6.61 -30.61 49.22
C ASN A 111 -6.42 -32.10 49.53
N THR A 112 -5.32 -32.67 49.05
CA THR A 112 -4.79 -33.95 49.54
C THR A 112 -3.49 -33.67 50.27
N ASP A 113 -3.51 -34.04 51.55
CA ASP A 113 -2.40 -33.96 52.49
C ASP A 113 -1.14 -34.69 52.00
N GLY A 114 0.01 -34.11 52.37
CA GLY A 114 1.20 -34.84 52.80
C GLY A 114 1.91 -35.74 51.80
N SER A 115 2.84 -35.16 51.01
CA SER A 115 4.23 -35.63 50.83
C SER A 115 4.84 -34.98 49.59
N THR A 116 5.82 -34.10 49.79
CA THR A 116 6.62 -33.49 48.71
C THR A 116 7.71 -34.44 48.24
N PRO A 117 7.80 -34.78 46.94
CA PRO A 117 9.01 -35.36 46.38
C PRO A 117 10.02 -34.24 46.07
N THR A 118 11.22 -34.36 46.61
CA THR A 118 12.37 -33.52 46.30
C THR A 118 12.72 -33.60 44.80
N PRO A 119 12.93 -32.48 44.09
CA PRO A 119 13.33 -32.51 42.68
C PRO A 119 14.77 -33.06 42.54
N PRO A 120 15.07 -33.85 41.49
CA PRO A 120 16.42 -34.35 41.25
C PRO A 120 17.39 -33.22 40.88
N ALA A 121 18.62 -33.33 41.35
CA ALA A 121 19.69 -32.37 41.14
C ALA A 121 20.02 -32.20 39.63
N PRO A 122 20.35 -30.98 39.19
CA PRO A 122 20.73 -30.73 37.80
C PRO A 122 22.05 -31.42 37.44
N PRO A 123 22.21 -31.92 36.20
CA PRO A 123 23.44 -32.56 35.76
C PRO A 123 24.59 -31.56 35.67
N ALA A 124 25.79 -32.03 36.03
CA ALA A 124 27.02 -31.25 36.03
C ALA A 124 27.39 -30.75 34.61
N PRO A 125 27.97 -29.54 34.48
CA PRO A 125 28.35 -28.99 33.19
C PRO A 125 29.49 -29.79 32.55
N ALA A 126 29.29 -30.17 31.29
CA ALA A 126 30.29 -30.83 30.46
C ALA A 126 31.50 -29.92 30.20
N LYS A 127 32.69 -30.53 30.17
CA LYS A 127 33.96 -29.86 29.85
C LYS A 127 33.93 -29.22 28.45
N PRO A 128 34.60 -28.07 28.23
CA PRO A 128 34.70 -27.46 26.91
C PRO A 128 35.59 -28.30 25.99
N GLU A 129 35.04 -28.77 24.87
CA GLU A 129 35.82 -29.29 23.76
C GLU A 129 36.52 -28.12 23.03
N VAL A 130 37.83 -28.28 22.86
CA VAL A 130 38.69 -27.34 22.11
C VAL A 130 38.45 -27.54 20.62
N PRO A 131 38.21 -26.48 19.82
CA PRO A 131 38.00 -26.62 18.39
C PRO A 131 39.26 -27.11 17.68
N ALA A 132 39.12 -28.17 16.88
CA ALA A 132 40.17 -28.66 16.00
C ALA A 132 40.55 -27.61 14.95
N LYS A 133 41.85 -27.41 14.79
CA LYS A 133 42.50 -26.48 13.86
C LYS A 133 42.20 -26.87 12.40
N PRO A 134 41.80 -25.94 11.51
CA PRO A 134 41.59 -26.26 10.10
C PRO A 134 42.92 -26.58 9.40
N ALA A 135 42.92 -27.63 8.58
CA ALA A 135 44.03 -27.97 7.68
C ALA A 135 44.18 -26.90 6.58
N PRO A 136 45.42 -26.58 6.13
CA PRO A 136 45.64 -25.60 5.07
C PRO A 136 45.21 -26.14 3.69
N PRO A 137 44.70 -25.28 2.79
CA PRO A 137 44.42 -25.67 1.42
C PRO A 137 45.72 -25.87 0.63
N LYS A 138 45.78 -26.97 -0.12
CA LYS A 138 46.83 -27.26 -1.10
C LYS A 138 46.70 -26.29 -2.28
N SER A 139 47.75 -25.52 -2.51
CA SER A 139 47.90 -24.61 -3.65
C SER A 139 48.74 -25.27 -4.74
N ASP A 140 48.11 -25.67 -5.84
CA ASP A 140 48.81 -26.04 -7.08
C ASP A 140 48.10 -25.42 -8.28
N ALA A 141 48.56 -24.24 -8.71
CA ALA A 141 48.41 -23.75 -10.08
C ALA A 141 49.39 -22.58 -10.33
N LYS A 142 50.42 -22.88 -11.11
CA LYS A 142 51.48 -21.99 -11.60
C LYS A 142 50.98 -21.13 -12.76
N PRO A 143 51.20 -19.80 -12.77
CA PRO A 143 51.17 -19.02 -14.00
C PRO A 143 52.60 -18.76 -14.52
N ALA A 144 52.78 -18.91 -15.82
CA ALA A 144 53.99 -18.54 -16.57
C ALA A 144 54.05 -17.02 -16.84
N PRO A 145 55.23 -16.44 -17.13
CA PRO A 145 55.42 -15.00 -17.15
C PRO A 145 55.21 -14.40 -18.54
N GLN A 146 54.54 -13.26 -18.63
CA GLN A 146 54.59 -12.41 -19.82
C GLN A 146 55.05 -11.00 -19.47
N LYS A 147 56.27 -10.72 -19.95
CA LYS A 147 56.87 -9.40 -20.14
C LYS A 147 56.07 -8.63 -21.20
N SER A 148 55.88 -7.33 -20.99
CA SER A 148 56.39 -6.23 -21.85
C SER A 148 55.56 -4.95 -21.65
N ALA A 149 56.21 -3.91 -21.15
CA ALA A 149 55.89 -2.51 -21.45
C ALA A 149 56.56 -2.14 -22.79
N PRO A 150 56.09 -1.13 -23.55
CA PRO A 150 56.47 0.29 -23.33
C PRO A 150 55.34 1.26 -23.74
N ALA A 151 55.32 2.60 -23.65
CA ALA A 151 56.20 3.69 -23.24
C ALA A 151 55.29 4.91 -22.93
N GLN A 152 55.74 5.81 -22.06
CA GLN A 152 55.21 7.16 -21.91
C GLN A 152 55.61 8.05 -23.11
N PRO A 153 54.92 9.18 -23.31
CA PRO A 153 55.67 10.44 -23.32
C PRO A 153 55.09 11.52 -22.38
N LYS A 154 56.03 12.29 -21.83
CA LYS A 154 55.87 13.48 -20.98
C LYS A 154 55.83 14.76 -21.87
N PRO A 155 55.81 16.00 -21.34
CA PRO A 155 54.75 16.98 -21.55
C PRO A 155 55.19 18.25 -22.33
N THR A 156 54.23 19.04 -22.81
CA THR A 156 54.47 20.45 -23.19
C THR A 156 53.28 21.34 -22.80
N ALA A 157 53.52 22.27 -21.89
CA ALA A 157 52.78 23.55 -21.76
C ALA A 157 53.46 24.58 -22.70
N PRO A 158 52.89 25.77 -23.05
CA PRO A 158 52.42 26.75 -22.06
C PRO A 158 51.22 27.67 -22.42
N LYS A 159 50.54 28.14 -21.36
CA LYS A 159 50.15 29.54 -21.05
C LYS A 159 49.24 30.32 -22.04
N SER A 160 48.00 30.57 -21.58
CA SER A 160 47.20 31.73 -22.01
C SER A 160 46.59 32.43 -20.80
N ALA A 161 46.68 33.76 -20.83
CA ALA A 161 46.46 34.67 -19.73
C ALA A 161 44.99 34.84 -19.31
N GLN A 162 44.82 35.10 -18.02
CA GLN A 162 43.57 35.43 -17.33
C GLN A 162 43.35 36.95 -17.39
N PRO A 163 42.18 37.48 -17.78
CA PRO A 163 41.82 38.87 -17.54
C PRO A 163 41.20 39.06 -16.16
N ALA A 164 41.46 40.23 -15.58
CA ALA A 164 41.08 40.68 -14.24
C ALA A 164 39.56 40.76 -14.01
N PRO A 165 39.09 40.65 -12.74
CA PRO A 165 37.67 40.81 -12.41
C PRO A 165 37.27 42.30 -12.38
N ALA A 166 36.16 42.62 -13.06
CA ALA A 166 35.54 43.93 -13.02
C ALA A 166 34.78 44.16 -11.69
N LYS A 167 34.77 45.42 -11.25
CA LYS A 167 34.13 45.94 -10.02
C LYS A 167 32.61 45.69 -9.97
N PRO A 168 32.01 45.57 -8.77
CA PRO A 168 30.57 45.35 -8.59
C PRO A 168 29.76 46.64 -8.83
N GLN A 169 28.68 46.50 -9.59
CA GLN A 169 27.68 47.55 -9.85
C GLN A 169 26.56 47.48 -8.78
N PRO A 170 26.02 48.61 -8.27
CA PRO A 170 25.01 48.60 -7.20
C PRO A 170 23.67 48.04 -7.67
N ALA A 171 23.02 47.25 -6.82
CA ALA A 171 21.73 46.62 -7.07
C ALA A 171 20.57 47.64 -7.11
N GLU A 172 19.81 47.61 -8.19
CA GLU A 172 18.47 48.22 -8.29
C GLU A 172 17.43 47.37 -7.52
N PRO A 173 16.41 48.00 -6.91
CA PRO A 173 15.44 47.31 -6.07
C PRO A 173 14.44 46.47 -6.88
N ALA A 174 14.20 45.24 -6.41
CA ALA A 174 13.30 44.27 -7.03
C ALA A 174 11.85 44.76 -7.12
N PRO A 175 11.15 44.57 -8.26
CA PRO A 175 9.75 44.92 -8.39
C PRO A 175 8.83 43.93 -7.65
N LYS A 176 7.78 44.48 -7.06
CA LYS A 176 6.72 43.77 -6.31
C LYS A 176 6.08 42.66 -7.16
N GLN A 177 6.05 41.45 -6.61
CA GLN A 177 5.37 40.29 -7.21
C GLN A 177 3.88 40.59 -7.41
N SER A 178 3.46 40.58 -8.67
CA SER A 178 2.05 40.59 -9.09
C SER A 178 1.48 39.17 -9.08
N ALA A 179 0.17 39.06 -8.85
CA ALA A 179 -0.65 37.84 -8.84
C ALA A 179 -0.42 36.89 -10.04
N PRO A 180 -0.73 35.58 -9.93
CA PRO A 180 -0.44 34.61 -10.99
C PRO A 180 -1.22 34.94 -12.28
N LYS A 181 -0.46 35.30 -13.33
CA LYS A 181 -0.94 35.43 -14.70
C LYS A 181 -1.54 34.11 -15.18
N GLN A 182 -2.82 34.14 -15.59
CA GLN A 182 -3.37 33.14 -16.51
C GLN A 182 -2.45 33.05 -17.73
N THR A 183 -1.95 31.85 -18.01
CA THR A 183 -1.14 31.57 -19.18
C THR A 183 -1.92 31.84 -20.45
N THR A 184 -1.28 32.56 -21.37
CA THR A 184 -1.74 32.90 -22.72
C THR A 184 -2.41 31.72 -23.42
N THR A 185 -3.68 31.88 -23.80
CA THR A 185 -4.48 30.89 -24.53
C THR A 185 -3.89 30.63 -25.91
N ALA A 186 -3.29 29.46 -26.10
CA ALA A 186 -2.83 29.00 -27.41
C ALA A 186 -4.00 28.93 -28.41
N LYS A 187 -3.73 29.27 -29.69
CA LYS A 187 -4.73 29.32 -30.79
C LYS A 187 -5.61 28.05 -30.82
N PRO A 188 -6.94 28.16 -30.99
CA PRO A 188 -7.83 27.00 -31.15
C PRO A 188 -7.42 26.14 -32.36
N THR A 189 -7.42 24.81 -32.19
CA THR A 189 -7.20 23.82 -33.26
C THR A 189 -8.40 23.78 -34.22
N GLY A 190 -8.25 23.15 -35.39
CA GLY A 190 -9.34 23.05 -36.37
C GLY A 190 -10.61 22.38 -35.83
N VAL A 191 -10.47 21.38 -34.94
CA VAL A 191 -11.61 20.73 -34.28
C VAL A 191 -12.26 21.57 -33.18
N GLU A 192 -11.51 22.43 -32.51
CA GLU A 192 -12.04 23.39 -31.54
C GLU A 192 -12.82 24.50 -32.25
N GLN A 193 -12.31 25.02 -33.37
CA GLN A 193 -12.96 26.05 -34.18
C GLN A 193 -14.34 25.62 -34.69
N ARG A 194 -14.50 24.34 -35.02
CA ARG A 194 -15.78 23.75 -35.44
C ARG A 194 -16.67 23.31 -34.28
N ASN A 195 -16.23 23.53 -33.04
CA ASN A 195 -16.88 23.05 -31.81
C ASN A 195 -17.28 21.57 -31.88
N ALA A 196 -16.38 20.73 -32.38
CA ALA A 196 -16.63 19.30 -32.54
C ALA A 196 -16.88 18.63 -31.17
N PRO A 197 -17.65 17.52 -31.09
CA PRO A 197 -17.83 16.80 -29.83
C PRO A 197 -16.49 16.25 -29.31
N MET A 198 -16.37 16.06 -28.00
CA MET A 198 -15.11 15.65 -27.36
C MET A 198 -14.52 14.36 -27.97
N GLN A 199 -15.37 13.38 -28.30
CA GLN A 199 -14.92 12.17 -28.99
C GLN A 199 -14.23 12.46 -30.33
N SER A 200 -14.70 13.44 -31.12
CA SER A 200 -14.04 13.87 -32.34
C SER A 200 -12.76 14.66 -32.04
N LYS A 201 -12.78 15.52 -31.01
CA LYS A 201 -11.61 16.28 -30.55
C LYS A 201 -10.45 15.35 -30.15
N VAL A 202 -10.69 14.35 -29.31
CA VAL A 202 -9.62 13.42 -28.86
C VAL A 202 -9.09 12.52 -29.98
N ASN A 203 -9.87 12.32 -31.04
CA ASN A 203 -9.44 11.59 -32.25
C ASN A 203 -8.68 12.46 -33.24
N ASP A 204 -8.62 13.78 -33.05
CA ASP A 204 -7.82 14.68 -33.86
C ASP A 204 -6.34 14.74 -33.39
N PRO A 205 -5.37 14.57 -34.30
CA PRO A 205 -3.95 14.56 -33.95
C PRO A 205 -3.43 15.93 -33.46
N GLU A 206 -3.93 17.05 -33.98
CA GLU A 206 -3.52 18.39 -33.54
C GLU A 206 -4.03 18.68 -32.13
N TYR A 207 -5.28 18.32 -31.84
CA TYR A 207 -5.86 18.43 -30.50
C TYR A 207 -5.08 17.59 -29.49
N ARG A 208 -4.75 16.33 -29.84
CA ARG A 208 -3.91 15.48 -28.98
C ARG A 208 -2.52 16.09 -28.76
N ALA A 209 -1.85 16.52 -29.83
CA ALA A 209 -0.54 17.14 -29.74
C ALA A 209 -0.54 18.40 -28.87
N LYS A 210 -1.64 19.16 -28.86
CA LYS A 210 -1.82 20.35 -28.03
C LYS A 210 -2.03 20.00 -26.56
N TYR A 211 -3.00 19.15 -26.24
CA TYR A 211 -3.51 18.97 -24.87
C TYR A 211 -2.95 17.77 -24.10
N TYR A 212 -2.32 16.81 -24.78
CA TYR A 212 -1.94 15.53 -24.18
C TYR A 212 -0.43 15.30 -24.17
N GLN A 213 0.01 14.56 -23.16
CA GLN A 213 1.38 14.07 -23.06
C GLN A 213 1.57 12.84 -23.96
N LYS A 214 2.80 12.30 -24.01
CA LYS A 214 3.00 10.95 -24.56
C LYS A 214 2.25 9.93 -23.70
N GLN A 215 1.83 8.84 -24.32
CA GLN A 215 1.15 7.73 -23.63
C GLN A 215 2.02 7.21 -22.49
N GLY A 216 1.43 7.06 -21.30
CA GLY A 216 2.07 6.45 -20.16
C GLY A 216 2.20 4.93 -20.33
N SER A 217 2.99 4.29 -19.49
CA SER A 217 3.12 2.83 -19.45
C SER A 217 1.82 2.10 -19.09
N ASP A 218 0.85 2.81 -18.48
CA ASP A 218 -0.50 2.32 -18.17
C ASP A 218 -1.46 2.40 -19.37
N GLY A 219 -0.97 2.80 -20.55
CA GLY A 219 -1.77 3.00 -21.75
C GLY A 219 -2.66 4.24 -21.71
N VAL A 220 -2.65 4.99 -20.59
CA VAL A 220 -3.41 6.23 -20.43
C VAL A 220 -2.56 7.40 -20.91
N ILE A 221 -3.17 8.24 -21.74
CA ILE A 221 -2.59 9.48 -22.20
C ILE A 221 -3.14 10.60 -21.31
N LYS A 222 -2.27 11.10 -20.42
CA LYS A 222 -2.61 12.17 -19.49
C LYS A 222 -2.57 13.52 -20.18
N ARG A 223 -3.40 14.44 -19.71
CA ARG A 223 -3.36 15.86 -20.10
C ARG A 223 -2.03 16.50 -19.72
N LYS A 224 -1.55 17.46 -20.50
CA LYS A 224 -0.38 18.28 -20.13
C LYS A 224 -0.69 19.11 -18.87
N PRO A 225 0.32 19.47 -18.07
CA PRO A 225 0.14 20.40 -16.95
C PRO A 225 -0.47 21.72 -17.44
N GLY A 226 -1.49 22.24 -16.76
CA GLY A 226 -2.19 23.48 -17.15
C GLY A 226 -3.29 23.33 -18.22
N SER A 227 -3.42 22.15 -18.82
CA SER A 227 -4.42 21.84 -19.87
C SER A 227 -5.72 21.27 -19.29
N GLY A 228 -6.28 21.90 -18.25
CA GLY A 228 -7.50 21.43 -17.59
C GLY A 228 -8.77 21.61 -18.44
N VAL A 229 -8.78 22.68 -19.24
CA VAL A 229 -9.87 23.05 -20.16
C VAL A 229 -9.29 23.38 -21.54
N ASP A 230 -10.07 23.17 -22.59
CA ASP A 230 -9.71 23.48 -23.97
C ASP A 230 -10.12 24.91 -24.37
N ALA A 231 -9.88 25.29 -25.62
CA ALA A 231 -10.17 26.66 -26.09
C ALA A 231 -11.67 27.01 -26.11
N ASN A 232 -12.55 26.00 -26.06
CA ASN A 232 -14.00 26.17 -25.99
C ASN A 232 -14.50 26.17 -24.53
N GLY A 233 -13.60 26.01 -23.55
CA GLY A 233 -13.94 25.88 -22.14
C GLY A 233 -14.34 24.46 -21.72
N ASP A 234 -14.28 23.49 -22.62
CA ASP A 234 -14.61 22.09 -22.31
C ASP A 234 -13.49 21.45 -21.49
N LEU A 235 -13.84 20.60 -20.52
CA LEU A 235 -12.86 19.90 -19.70
C LEU A 235 -12.12 18.86 -20.55
N VAL A 236 -10.78 18.89 -20.54
CA VAL A 236 -9.95 17.95 -21.30
C VAL A 236 -9.86 16.63 -20.52
N PRO A 237 -10.45 15.52 -21.03
CA PRO A 237 -10.39 14.20 -20.39
C PRO A 237 -8.97 13.68 -20.28
N ALA A 238 -8.69 12.71 -19.40
CA ALA A 238 -7.66 11.73 -19.72
C ALA A 238 -8.19 10.84 -20.85
N ILE A 239 -7.33 10.35 -21.75
CA ILE A 239 -7.75 9.46 -22.86
C ILE A 239 -6.89 8.21 -22.90
N ARG A 240 -7.29 7.24 -23.71
CA ARG A 240 -6.47 6.06 -24.05
C ARG A 240 -6.75 5.64 -25.47
N GLU A 241 -5.82 4.92 -26.07
CA GLU A 241 -6.07 4.26 -27.35
C GLU A 241 -7.09 3.13 -27.17
N ASN A 242 -8.00 2.99 -28.12
CA ASN A 242 -9.00 1.94 -28.13
C ASN A 242 -8.36 0.63 -28.61
N PRO A 243 -8.29 -0.42 -27.78
CA PRO A 243 -7.63 -1.66 -28.17
C PRO A 243 -8.35 -2.40 -29.30
N LYS A 244 -9.64 -2.14 -29.52
CA LYS A 244 -10.42 -2.74 -30.61
C LYS A 244 -10.25 -2.02 -31.94
N LYS A 245 -9.73 -0.80 -31.94
CA LYS A 245 -9.55 0.03 -33.13
C LYS A 245 -8.30 0.90 -32.96
N PRO A 246 -7.10 0.35 -33.26
CA PRO A 246 -5.85 1.10 -33.23
C PRO A 246 -5.95 2.41 -34.01
N GLY A 247 -5.34 3.47 -33.47
CA GLY A 247 -5.41 4.83 -33.99
C GLY A 247 -6.65 5.61 -33.57
N SER A 248 -7.61 5.00 -32.87
CA SER A 248 -8.74 5.72 -32.26
C SER A 248 -8.58 5.85 -30.75
N PHE A 249 -9.02 6.97 -30.20
CA PHE A 249 -8.90 7.33 -28.79
C PHE A 249 -10.29 7.50 -28.18
N VAL A 250 -10.41 7.03 -26.94
CA VAL A 250 -11.63 7.17 -26.14
C VAL A 250 -11.26 7.84 -24.82
N GLU A 251 -12.23 8.54 -24.24
CA GLU A 251 -12.08 9.07 -22.90
C GLU A 251 -11.73 7.95 -21.92
N SER A 252 -10.68 8.19 -21.14
CA SER A 252 -10.26 7.32 -20.04
C SER A 252 -11.10 7.55 -18.78
N HIS A 253 -12.19 8.34 -18.88
CA HIS A 253 -13.20 8.46 -17.83
C HIS A 253 -13.70 7.05 -17.48
N SER A 254 -13.19 6.55 -16.36
CA SER A 254 -13.79 5.54 -15.50
C SER A 254 -14.78 4.62 -16.22
N SER A 255 -14.30 3.75 -17.13
CA SER A 255 -15.02 2.50 -17.31
C SER A 255 -15.20 1.95 -15.89
N PRO A 256 -16.44 1.74 -15.41
CA PRO A 256 -16.65 1.29 -14.05
C PRO A 256 -15.75 0.09 -13.84
N THR A 257 -14.90 0.17 -12.82
CA THR A 257 -13.93 -0.89 -12.58
C THR A 257 -14.72 -2.14 -12.27
N VAL A 258 -14.58 -3.16 -13.11
CA VAL A 258 -15.17 -4.47 -12.85
C VAL A 258 -14.55 -4.95 -11.55
N ARG A 259 -15.40 -5.03 -10.51
CA ARG A 259 -14.97 -5.35 -9.14
C ARG A 259 -14.75 -6.85 -9.00
N ALA A 260 -13.79 -7.21 -8.17
CA ALA A 260 -13.57 -8.60 -7.83
C ALA A 260 -14.76 -9.14 -7.02
N LYS A 261 -15.13 -10.39 -7.31
CA LYS A 261 -16.05 -11.18 -6.51
C LYS A 261 -15.24 -12.20 -5.71
N PHE A 262 -15.86 -12.76 -4.68
CA PHE A 262 -15.20 -13.72 -3.80
C PHE A 262 -16.06 -14.95 -3.60
N ASP A 263 -15.43 -16.11 -3.59
CA ASP A 263 -16.04 -17.40 -3.26
C ASP A 263 -16.19 -17.53 -1.74
N GLY A 264 -17.08 -16.71 -1.17
CA GLY A 264 -17.44 -16.74 0.24
C GLY A 264 -16.72 -15.71 1.13
N PRO A 265 -16.89 -15.85 2.46
CA PRO A 265 -16.39 -14.89 3.43
C PRO A 265 -14.88 -14.99 3.62
N ALA A 266 -14.29 -13.94 4.19
CA ALA A 266 -12.89 -13.95 4.54
C ALA A 266 -12.62 -14.89 5.72
N GLN A 267 -11.67 -15.81 5.53
CA GLN A 267 -11.21 -16.70 6.58
C GLN A 267 -10.10 -15.98 7.36
N GLN A 268 -10.36 -15.71 8.64
CA GLN A 268 -9.37 -15.12 9.53
C GLN A 268 -8.51 -16.22 10.17
N ARG A 269 -7.20 -16.05 10.14
CA ARG A 269 -6.23 -16.94 10.77
C ARG A 269 -5.48 -16.17 11.84
N ALA A 270 -5.74 -16.53 13.10
CA ALA A 270 -4.95 -16.05 14.23
C ALA A 270 -3.52 -16.61 14.13
N PRO A 271 -2.51 -15.84 14.56
CA PRO A 271 -1.13 -16.27 14.54
C PRO A 271 -0.86 -17.26 15.67
N THR A 272 0.08 -18.17 15.45
CA THR A 272 0.71 -18.97 16.50
C THR A 272 1.76 -18.12 17.24
N SER A 273 2.18 -18.57 18.43
CA SER A 273 3.25 -17.89 19.20
C SER A 273 4.57 -17.77 18.40
N ALA A 274 4.91 -18.80 17.63
CA ALA A 274 6.08 -18.81 16.76
C ALA A 274 5.97 -17.77 15.63
N GLU A 275 4.83 -17.71 14.94
CA GLU A 275 4.56 -16.70 13.91
C GLU A 275 4.60 -15.28 14.48
N SER A 276 3.98 -15.04 15.64
CA SER A 276 4.02 -13.73 16.31
C SER A 276 5.44 -13.32 16.68
N SER A 277 6.27 -14.26 17.16
CA SER A 277 7.66 -13.98 17.49
C SER A 277 8.48 -13.65 16.23
N GLN A 278 8.28 -14.40 15.15
CA GLN A 278 8.95 -14.14 13.87
C GLN A 278 8.56 -12.79 13.27
N MET A 279 7.30 -12.38 13.41
CA MET A 279 6.78 -11.16 12.80
C MET A 279 6.99 -9.89 13.64
N ARG A 280 7.46 -10.02 14.88
CA ARG A 280 7.59 -8.90 15.83
C ARG A 280 8.40 -7.74 15.27
N GLU A 281 9.57 -8.02 14.69
CA GLU A 281 10.44 -6.97 14.14
C GLU A 281 9.82 -6.27 12.93
N SER A 282 9.17 -7.02 12.03
CA SER A 282 8.48 -6.45 10.86
C SER A 282 7.32 -5.55 11.26
N VAL A 283 6.54 -5.93 12.28
CA VAL A 283 5.45 -5.08 12.81
C VAL A 283 6.03 -3.81 13.45
N ALA A 284 7.09 -3.93 14.25
CA ALA A 284 7.77 -2.78 14.85
C ALA A 284 8.36 -1.83 13.79
N ALA A 285 8.97 -2.36 12.73
CA ALA A 285 9.49 -1.57 11.61
C ALA A 285 8.37 -0.83 10.85
N ARG A 286 7.26 -1.51 10.57
CA ARG A 286 6.07 -0.87 9.99
C ARG A 286 5.55 0.26 10.87
N ASN A 287 5.39 0.01 12.17
CA ASN A 287 4.77 0.99 13.07
C ASN A 287 5.66 2.22 13.26
N ARG A 288 6.99 2.06 13.30
CA ARG A 288 7.93 3.19 13.22
C ARG A 288 7.73 4.00 11.93
N ALA A 289 7.61 3.35 10.77
CA ALA A 289 7.39 4.05 9.50
C ALA A 289 6.02 4.77 9.44
N VAL A 290 4.96 4.17 10.00
CA VAL A 290 3.64 4.83 10.14
C VAL A 290 3.73 6.04 11.07
N GLY A 291 4.45 5.91 12.19
CA GLY A 291 4.71 6.99 13.14
C GLY A 291 5.45 8.16 12.50
N ASP A 292 6.50 7.88 11.73
CA ASP A 292 7.25 8.88 10.96
C ASP A 292 6.33 9.67 10.01
N VAL A 293 5.50 8.98 9.22
CA VAL A 293 4.56 9.64 8.29
C VAL A 293 3.59 10.54 9.05
N LYS A 294 3.04 10.07 10.19
CA LYS A 294 2.12 10.87 11.01
C LYS A 294 2.81 12.12 11.56
N ARG A 295 4.02 11.98 12.11
CA ARG A 295 4.83 13.07 12.65
C ARG A 295 5.17 14.10 11.58
N LEU A 296 5.72 13.66 10.45
CA LEU A 296 6.16 14.54 9.37
C LEU A 296 4.98 15.24 8.66
N LYS A 297 3.80 14.60 8.59
CA LYS A 297 2.57 15.28 8.15
C LYS A 297 2.16 16.42 9.07
N ALA A 298 2.23 16.19 10.39
CA ALA A 298 1.89 17.20 11.37
C ALA A 298 2.89 18.37 11.30
N GLU A 299 4.18 18.07 11.19
CA GLU A 299 5.25 19.07 11.02
C GLU A 299 5.04 19.91 9.75
N ARG A 300 4.80 19.26 8.60
CA ARG A 300 4.47 19.93 7.33
C ARG A 300 3.26 20.85 7.46
N ALA A 301 2.20 20.40 8.13
CA ALA A 301 1.00 21.20 8.35
C ALA A 301 1.27 22.41 9.24
N THR A 302 2.09 22.25 10.29
CA THR A 302 2.52 23.35 11.16
C THR A 302 3.36 24.38 10.38
N GLN A 303 4.37 23.96 9.62
CA GLN A 303 5.18 24.87 8.79
C GLN A 303 4.33 25.63 7.78
N GLN A 304 3.42 24.92 7.10
CA GLN A 304 2.49 25.55 6.15
C GLN A 304 1.57 26.59 6.81
N LYS A 305 1.17 26.37 8.07
CA LYS A 305 0.34 27.30 8.84
C LYS A 305 1.13 28.51 9.36
N THR A 306 2.36 28.30 9.82
CA THR A 306 3.20 29.35 10.43
C THR A 306 3.83 30.25 9.38
N ASP A 307 4.45 29.67 8.35
CA ASP A 307 5.32 30.40 7.42
C ASP A 307 4.76 30.47 5.99
N GLY A 308 3.62 29.80 5.73
CA GLY A 308 3.06 29.66 4.38
C GLY A 308 3.92 28.81 3.43
N LYS A 309 5.03 28.23 3.92
CA LYS A 309 6.00 27.45 3.16
C LYS A 309 6.37 26.19 3.95
N VAL A 310 6.66 25.11 3.25
CA VAL A 310 7.13 23.83 3.82
C VAL A 310 8.64 23.75 3.62
N ASP A 311 9.37 23.34 4.65
CA ASP A 311 10.82 23.10 4.55
C ASP A 311 11.08 21.95 3.54
N PRO A 312 11.95 22.15 2.52
CA PRO A 312 12.31 21.11 1.57
C PRO A 312 12.78 19.80 2.23
N ARG A 313 13.42 19.89 3.40
CA ARG A 313 13.84 18.72 4.19
C ARG A 313 12.64 17.93 4.69
N THR A 314 11.64 18.58 5.27
CA THR A 314 10.42 17.92 5.77
C THR A 314 9.67 17.23 4.62
N GLU A 315 9.59 17.84 3.44
CA GLU A 315 8.97 17.22 2.26
C GLU A 315 9.76 15.99 1.78
N SER A 316 11.10 16.07 1.75
CA SER A 316 11.96 14.93 1.40
C SER A 316 11.84 13.79 2.41
N GLU A 317 11.92 14.09 3.71
CA GLU A 317 11.78 13.10 4.78
C GLU A 317 10.39 12.45 4.77
N LEU A 318 9.33 13.22 4.48
CA LEU A 318 7.97 12.70 4.37
C LEU A 318 7.84 11.74 3.18
N LYS A 319 8.41 12.09 2.03
CA LYS A 319 8.47 11.21 0.85
C LYS A 319 9.19 9.91 1.18
N ASP A 320 10.31 9.99 1.91
CA ASP A 320 11.08 8.81 2.33
C ASP A 320 10.31 7.95 3.34
N ALA A 321 9.62 8.58 4.29
CA ALA A 321 8.77 7.90 5.26
C ALA A 321 7.62 7.15 4.58
N TYR A 322 6.99 7.72 3.55
CA TYR A 322 5.99 7.01 2.74
C TYR A 322 6.56 5.81 1.99
N ARG A 323 7.78 5.93 1.44
CA ARG A 323 8.46 4.77 0.80
C ARG A 323 8.68 3.67 1.83
N ARG A 324 9.24 3.99 3.00
CA ARG A 324 9.42 3.01 4.10
C ARG A 324 8.10 2.39 4.53
N GLN A 325 7.05 3.19 4.73
CA GLN A 325 5.74 2.69 5.13
C GLN A 325 5.19 1.68 4.09
N THR A 326 5.34 1.99 2.81
CA THR A 326 4.89 1.14 1.71
C THR A 326 5.68 -0.18 1.70
N THR A 327 7.01 -0.11 1.70
CA THR A 327 7.89 -1.29 1.71
C THR A 327 7.62 -2.19 2.92
N GLN A 328 7.50 -1.62 4.12
CA GLN A 328 7.22 -2.41 5.33
C GLN A 328 5.81 -3.03 5.29
N GLY A 329 4.83 -2.35 4.71
CA GLY A 329 3.50 -2.90 4.49
C GLY A 329 3.49 -4.06 3.49
N GLU A 330 4.26 -3.95 2.41
CA GLU A 330 4.42 -4.99 1.39
C GLU A 330 5.13 -6.23 1.96
N GLN A 331 6.24 -6.05 2.68
CA GLN A 331 6.96 -7.14 3.35
C GLN A 331 6.07 -7.91 4.32
N LEU A 332 5.24 -7.20 5.11
CA LEU A 332 4.29 -7.84 6.02
C LEU A 332 3.22 -8.64 5.26
N GLY A 333 2.74 -8.11 4.14
CA GLY A 333 1.83 -8.82 3.23
C GLY A 333 2.46 -10.09 2.65
N GLU A 334 3.70 -9.99 2.17
CA GLU A 334 4.43 -11.12 1.58
C GLU A 334 4.65 -12.25 2.59
N ALA A 335 5.07 -11.91 3.81
CA ALA A 335 5.22 -12.87 4.90
C ALA A 335 3.88 -13.56 5.24
N ALA A 336 2.78 -12.80 5.27
CA ALA A 336 1.44 -13.34 5.45
C ALA A 336 1.06 -14.35 4.36
N GLY A 337 1.39 -14.05 3.10
CA GLY A 337 1.17 -14.96 1.95
C GLY A 337 1.89 -16.30 2.13
N ARG A 338 3.17 -16.25 2.51
CA ARG A 338 3.99 -17.44 2.78
C ARG A 338 3.44 -18.26 3.95
N GLN A 339 3.04 -17.62 5.05
CA GLN A 339 2.39 -18.30 6.18
C GLN A 339 1.05 -18.95 5.76
N ALA A 340 0.27 -18.28 4.91
CA ALA A 340 -0.99 -18.84 4.39
C ALA A 340 -0.75 -20.10 3.55
N ILE A 341 0.27 -20.11 2.68
CA ILE A 341 0.64 -21.30 1.90
C ILE A 341 1.08 -22.44 2.82
N ALA A 342 1.97 -22.17 3.77
CA ALA A 342 2.47 -23.20 4.69
C ALA A 342 1.34 -23.85 5.52
N ARG A 343 0.32 -23.06 5.90
CA ARG A 343 -0.81 -23.54 6.71
C ARG A 343 -1.85 -24.31 5.90
N ASP A 344 -2.20 -23.81 4.71
CA ASP A 344 -3.21 -24.45 3.86
C ASP A 344 -2.66 -25.68 3.14
N TYR A 345 -1.36 -25.68 2.84
CA TYR A 345 -0.64 -26.75 2.13
C TYR A 345 0.58 -27.20 2.92
N PRO A 346 0.38 -27.85 4.09
CA PRO A 346 1.49 -28.31 4.91
C PRO A 346 2.35 -29.33 4.17
N SER A 347 3.67 -29.22 4.32
CA SER A 347 4.65 -30.07 3.64
C SER A 347 4.52 -31.56 3.96
N SER A 348 3.83 -31.91 5.04
CA SER A 348 3.50 -33.30 5.37
C SER A 348 2.47 -33.91 4.41
N LYS A 349 1.62 -33.09 3.77
CA LYS A 349 0.55 -33.54 2.86
C LYS A 349 0.77 -33.13 1.42
N TYR A 350 1.57 -32.09 1.17
CA TYR A 350 1.75 -31.49 -0.15
C TYR A 350 3.23 -31.29 -0.48
N ASP A 351 3.55 -31.47 -1.76
CA ASP A 351 4.75 -30.91 -2.36
C ASP A 351 4.41 -29.52 -2.88
N VAL A 352 4.97 -28.50 -2.24
CA VAL A 352 4.76 -27.09 -2.58
C VAL A 352 6.04 -26.54 -3.19
N ARG A 353 5.95 -26.05 -4.42
CA ARG A 353 7.05 -25.35 -5.10
C ARG A 353 6.65 -23.92 -5.38
N GLU A 354 7.41 -22.98 -4.85
CA GLU A 354 7.26 -21.58 -5.19
C GLU A 354 7.84 -21.30 -6.58
N LEU A 355 7.03 -20.66 -7.43
CA LEU A 355 7.40 -20.16 -8.74
C LEU A 355 7.53 -18.64 -8.76
N THR A 356 7.42 -17.97 -7.61
CA THR A 356 7.69 -16.53 -7.49
C THR A 356 9.15 -16.28 -7.91
N SER A 357 9.35 -15.51 -8.98
CA SER A 357 10.67 -15.21 -9.51
C SER A 357 11.47 -14.40 -8.49
N ALA A 358 12.72 -14.78 -8.20
CA ALA A 358 13.63 -14.00 -7.36
C ALA A 358 13.95 -12.60 -7.94
N ARG A 359 13.90 -12.46 -9.28
CA ARG A 359 13.98 -11.16 -9.99
C ARG A 359 12.66 -10.37 -9.96
N GLY A 360 11.56 -10.97 -9.50
CA GLY A 360 10.21 -10.42 -9.48
C GLY A 360 9.86 -9.64 -8.22
N GLN A 361 10.87 -9.10 -7.53
CA GLN A 361 10.62 -8.03 -6.57
C GLN A 361 10.04 -6.84 -7.34
N SER A 362 8.72 -6.69 -7.25
CA SER A 362 8.01 -5.41 -7.33
C SER A 362 7.87 -4.75 -8.72
N GLY A 363 7.85 -5.53 -9.80
CA GLY A 363 7.52 -5.01 -11.13
C GLY A 363 6.01 -4.95 -11.37
N ALA A 364 5.52 -3.88 -12.01
CA ALA A 364 4.20 -3.92 -12.64
C ALA A 364 4.21 -5.06 -13.69
N GLY A 365 3.32 -6.03 -13.55
CA GLY A 365 3.17 -7.13 -14.53
C GLY A 365 3.50 -8.54 -14.05
N SER A 366 3.69 -8.78 -12.76
CA SER A 366 3.69 -10.13 -12.19
C SER A 366 2.75 -10.26 -10.98
N PRO A 367 2.17 -11.44 -10.71
CA PRO A 367 1.49 -11.69 -9.45
C PRO A 367 2.46 -11.60 -8.27
N ASP A 368 1.94 -11.25 -7.09
CA ASP A 368 2.78 -11.09 -5.90
C ASP A 368 3.45 -12.43 -5.50
N GLN A 369 2.70 -13.54 -5.49
CA GLN A 369 3.25 -14.87 -5.26
C GLN A 369 2.57 -15.94 -6.11
N VAL A 370 3.34 -16.92 -6.58
CA VAL A 370 2.83 -18.04 -7.38
C VAL A 370 3.42 -19.34 -6.87
N PHE A 371 2.56 -20.33 -6.65
CA PHE A 371 2.95 -21.66 -6.17
C PHE A 371 2.35 -22.74 -7.05
N VAL A 372 3.07 -23.86 -7.13
CA VAL A 372 2.55 -25.13 -7.61
C VAL A 372 2.44 -26.06 -6.42
N VAL A 373 1.26 -26.68 -6.28
CA VAL A 373 0.93 -27.55 -5.16
C VAL A 373 0.51 -28.91 -5.71
N ARG A 374 1.16 -29.97 -5.23
CA ARG A 374 0.84 -31.35 -5.56
C ARG A 374 0.53 -32.16 -4.29
N PRO A 375 -0.62 -32.82 -4.18
CA PRO A 375 -0.90 -33.72 -3.06
C PRO A 375 0.05 -34.93 -3.07
N LYS A 376 0.64 -35.26 -1.93
CA LYS A 376 1.53 -36.44 -1.79
C LYS A 376 0.78 -37.77 -1.87
N ALA A 377 -0.50 -37.78 -1.50
CA ALA A 377 -1.36 -38.96 -1.56
C ALA A 377 -1.80 -39.33 -3.00
N GLY A 378 -1.24 -38.68 -4.03
CA GLY A 378 -1.77 -38.72 -5.39
C GLY A 378 -2.88 -37.69 -5.59
N GLY A 379 -2.90 -37.06 -6.76
CA GLY A 379 -3.87 -36.02 -7.09
C GLY A 379 -3.36 -35.09 -8.18
N SER A 380 -4.27 -34.29 -8.74
CA SER A 380 -3.90 -33.31 -9.76
C SER A 380 -3.12 -32.15 -9.17
N GLU A 381 -2.05 -31.77 -9.87
CA GLU A 381 -1.29 -30.55 -9.58
C GLU A 381 -2.18 -29.31 -9.76
N ARG A 382 -2.07 -28.36 -8.83
CA ARG A 382 -2.78 -27.08 -8.87
C ARG A 382 -1.81 -25.93 -8.81
N MET A 383 -2.18 -24.83 -9.46
CA MET A 383 -1.47 -23.57 -9.35
C MET A 383 -2.21 -22.66 -8.37
N VAL A 384 -1.49 -22.03 -7.45
CA VAL A 384 -2.04 -21.08 -6.49
C VAL A 384 -1.38 -19.73 -6.73
N VAL A 385 -2.17 -18.75 -7.14
CA VAL A 385 -1.76 -17.35 -7.30
C VAL A 385 -2.27 -16.57 -6.09
N GLN A 386 -1.38 -15.85 -5.41
CA GLN A 386 -1.75 -14.99 -4.29
C GLN A 386 -1.48 -13.53 -4.62
N GLU A 387 -2.53 -12.72 -4.50
CA GLU A 387 -2.37 -11.28 -4.27
C GLU A 387 -2.14 -11.08 -2.78
N VAL A 388 -0.97 -10.60 -2.40
CA VAL A 388 -0.62 -10.37 -1.00
C VAL A 388 -0.70 -8.88 -0.70
N LYS A 389 -1.32 -8.53 0.42
CA LYS A 389 -1.56 -7.13 0.78
C LYS A 389 -1.17 -6.86 2.22
N GLY A 390 -0.51 -5.74 2.43
CA GLY A 390 -0.30 -5.18 3.77
C GLY A 390 -1.63 -4.79 4.45
N PRO A 391 -1.62 -4.46 5.76
CA PRO A 391 -2.84 -4.24 6.53
C PRO A 391 -3.76 -3.13 5.99
N SER A 392 -3.17 -2.09 5.42
CA SER A 392 -3.90 -0.94 4.87
C SER A 392 -3.95 -0.93 3.34
N SER A 393 -3.31 -1.89 2.67
CA SER A 393 -3.25 -1.93 1.21
C SER A 393 -4.61 -2.34 0.61
N LYS A 394 -4.91 -1.76 -0.54
CA LYS A 394 -6.11 -2.05 -1.35
C LYS A 394 -5.71 -2.89 -2.57
N ALA A 395 -6.70 -3.55 -3.17
CA ALA A 395 -6.55 -4.22 -4.45
C ALA A 395 -6.19 -3.18 -5.54
N GLY A 396 -5.23 -3.55 -6.39
CA GLY A 396 -4.88 -2.79 -7.58
C GLY A 396 -5.95 -2.91 -8.67
N SER A 397 -5.75 -2.20 -9.77
CA SER A 397 -6.57 -2.37 -10.98
C SER A 397 -5.68 -2.24 -12.21
N ARG A 398 -6.11 -2.85 -13.32
CA ARG A 398 -5.42 -2.76 -14.60
C ARG A 398 -6.40 -2.72 -15.76
N ILE A 399 -5.91 -2.33 -16.93
CA ILE A 399 -6.68 -2.45 -18.16
C ILE A 399 -6.58 -3.88 -18.68
N GLY A 400 -7.74 -4.48 -18.97
CA GLY A 400 -7.88 -5.80 -19.57
C GLY A 400 -7.58 -5.78 -21.07
N LEU A 401 -7.52 -6.97 -21.68
CA LEU A 401 -7.28 -7.12 -23.11
C LEU A 401 -8.40 -6.54 -23.98
N ASP A 402 -9.60 -6.38 -23.42
CA ASP A 402 -10.77 -5.78 -24.06
C ASP A 402 -10.88 -4.25 -23.86
N GLY A 403 -9.91 -3.65 -23.15
CA GLY A 403 -9.89 -2.24 -22.78
C GLY A 403 -10.68 -1.87 -21.53
N GLN A 404 -11.40 -2.81 -20.90
CA GLN A 404 -12.08 -2.52 -19.64
C GLN A 404 -11.09 -2.42 -18.48
N ARG A 405 -11.48 -1.70 -17.42
CA ARG A 405 -10.67 -1.63 -16.19
C ARG A 405 -11.15 -2.71 -15.23
N TYR A 406 -10.23 -3.55 -14.79
CA TYR A 406 -10.49 -4.67 -13.91
C TYR A 406 -9.76 -4.48 -12.58
N GLU A 407 -10.43 -4.78 -11.47
CA GLU A 407 -9.80 -4.92 -10.16
C GLU A 407 -9.00 -6.23 -10.06
N GLN A 408 -7.92 -6.23 -9.29
CA GLN A 408 -7.20 -7.44 -8.90
C GLN A 408 -8.17 -8.48 -8.33
N GLY A 409 -8.05 -9.73 -8.78
CA GLY A 409 -8.99 -10.77 -8.42
C GLY A 409 -10.13 -11.02 -9.40
N THR A 410 -10.18 -10.32 -10.53
CA THR A 410 -11.12 -10.65 -11.62
C THR A 410 -10.43 -11.48 -12.71
N ARG A 411 -11.23 -12.18 -13.52
CA ARG A 411 -10.75 -12.90 -14.71
C ARG A 411 -10.00 -11.99 -15.68
N GLY A 412 -10.60 -10.86 -16.05
CA GLY A 412 -10.01 -9.91 -16.99
C GLY A 412 -8.69 -9.30 -16.49
N TYR A 413 -8.55 -9.10 -15.17
CA TYR A 413 -7.27 -8.73 -14.57
C TYR A 413 -6.23 -9.83 -14.79
N LEU A 414 -6.55 -11.07 -14.40
CA LEU A 414 -5.62 -12.19 -14.47
C LEU A 414 -5.22 -12.51 -15.92
N ASP A 415 -6.15 -12.46 -16.87
CA ASP A 415 -5.87 -12.70 -18.28
C ASP A 415 -4.90 -11.67 -18.88
N ALA A 416 -5.08 -10.39 -18.54
CA ALA A 416 -4.20 -9.32 -18.99
C ALA A 416 -2.83 -9.37 -18.32
N LEU A 417 -2.77 -9.81 -17.06
CA LEU A 417 -1.51 -10.07 -16.36
C LEU A 417 -0.73 -11.20 -17.02
N ILE A 418 -1.38 -12.33 -17.29
CA ILE A 418 -0.73 -13.47 -17.96
C ILE A 418 -0.25 -13.09 -19.37
N ASP A 419 -1.01 -12.26 -20.10
CA ASP A 419 -0.59 -11.76 -21.41
C ASP A 419 0.65 -10.86 -21.33
N GLU A 420 0.69 -9.93 -20.36
CA GLU A 420 1.85 -9.09 -20.11
C GLU A 420 3.08 -9.93 -19.72
N MET A 421 2.90 -10.93 -18.85
CA MET A 421 3.95 -11.89 -18.49
C MET A 421 4.49 -12.61 -19.74
N ALA A 422 3.60 -13.07 -20.64
CA ALA A 422 4.00 -13.73 -21.88
C ALA A 422 4.79 -12.80 -22.80
N ARG A 423 4.36 -11.55 -22.98
CA ARG A 423 5.08 -10.53 -23.76
C ARG A 423 6.45 -10.19 -23.19
N ASN A 424 6.60 -10.27 -21.87
CA ASN A 424 7.88 -10.07 -21.18
C ASN A 424 8.76 -11.34 -21.15
N GLY A 425 8.35 -12.43 -21.80
CA GLY A 425 9.11 -13.68 -21.86
C GLY A 425 9.12 -14.46 -20.54
N ASP A 426 8.15 -14.24 -19.65
CA ASP A 426 8.05 -14.98 -18.40
C ASP A 426 7.57 -16.42 -18.68
N PRO A 427 8.38 -17.45 -18.36
CA PRO A 427 8.04 -18.84 -18.66
C PRO A 427 6.81 -19.34 -17.89
N ARG A 428 6.39 -18.63 -16.83
CA ARG A 428 5.22 -19.00 -16.02
C ARG A 428 3.91 -18.69 -16.73
N ALA A 429 3.90 -17.74 -17.67
CA ALA A 429 2.68 -17.28 -18.33
C ALA A 429 1.91 -18.42 -19.00
N LEU A 430 2.61 -19.31 -19.72
CA LEU A 430 2.00 -20.45 -20.40
C LEU A 430 1.37 -21.44 -19.40
N SER A 431 2.10 -21.76 -18.33
CA SER A 431 1.62 -22.65 -17.26
C SER A 431 0.42 -22.06 -16.52
N MET A 432 0.42 -20.76 -16.24
CA MET A 432 -0.70 -20.04 -15.64
C MET A 432 -1.92 -20.06 -16.56
N ARG A 433 -1.75 -19.73 -17.85
CA ARG A 433 -2.84 -19.78 -18.85
C ARG A 433 -3.45 -21.18 -18.92
N SER A 434 -2.60 -22.20 -18.96
CA SER A 434 -3.02 -23.60 -19.02
C SER A 434 -3.78 -24.04 -17.77
N ALA A 435 -3.27 -23.73 -16.57
CA ALA A 435 -3.94 -24.05 -15.31
C ALA A 435 -5.29 -23.31 -15.17
N LEU A 436 -5.33 -22.04 -15.59
CA LEU A 436 -6.51 -21.20 -15.58
C LEU A 436 -7.62 -21.76 -16.50
N ASN A 437 -7.26 -22.18 -17.72
CA ASN A 437 -8.23 -22.74 -18.68
C ASN A 437 -8.77 -24.12 -18.28
N ARG A 438 -8.02 -24.89 -17.47
CA ARG A 438 -8.46 -26.19 -16.94
C ARG A 438 -9.17 -26.11 -15.59
N GLY A 439 -9.37 -24.92 -15.02
CA GLY A 439 -9.90 -24.78 -13.65
C GLY A 439 -8.95 -25.28 -12.56
N ALA A 440 -7.67 -25.49 -12.87
CA ALA A 440 -6.64 -25.95 -11.94
C ALA A 440 -5.88 -24.80 -11.24
N LEU A 441 -6.29 -23.55 -11.48
CA LEU A 441 -5.73 -22.35 -10.85
C LEU A 441 -6.66 -21.86 -9.74
N SER A 442 -6.11 -21.69 -8.53
CA SER A 442 -6.75 -20.95 -7.43
C SER A 442 -6.16 -19.55 -7.36
N TYR A 443 -7.01 -18.53 -7.41
CA TYR A 443 -6.58 -17.14 -7.25
C TYR A 443 -7.15 -16.58 -5.96
N ARG A 444 -6.29 -16.06 -5.08
CA ARG A 444 -6.70 -15.65 -3.74
C ARG A 444 -6.03 -14.37 -3.27
N LEU A 445 -6.73 -13.65 -2.42
CA LEU A 445 -6.23 -12.50 -1.67
C LEU A 445 -5.77 -12.97 -0.30
N VAL A 446 -4.52 -12.67 0.06
CA VAL A 446 -4.03 -12.79 1.43
C VAL A 446 -3.73 -11.40 1.97
N LYS A 447 -4.31 -11.05 3.11
CA LYS A 447 -4.12 -9.74 3.72
C LYS A 447 -3.57 -9.88 5.13
N ALA A 448 -2.40 -9.28 5.36
CA ALA A 448 -1.78 -9.17 6.67
C ALA A 448 -2.70 -8.40 7.63
N ARG A 449 -2.72 -8.81 8.91
CA ARG A 449 -3.49 -8.15 9.96
C ARG A 449 -2.57 -7.78 11.12
N VAL A 450 -2.79 -6.59 11.65
CA VAL A 450 -2.14 -6.11 12.88
C VAL A 450 -3.21 -5.61 13.83
N SER A 451 -2.99 -5.79 15.12
CA SER A 451 -3.83 -5.26 16.19
C SER A 451 -2.95 -4.39 17.07
N GLY A 452 -3.11 -3.07 16.97
CA GLY A 452 -2.16 -2.13 17.58
C GLY A 452 -0.73 -2.37 17.10
N ASP A 453 0.14 -2.70 18.05
CA ASP A 453 1.56 -2.98 17.81
C ASP A 453 1.91 -4.47 17.64
N GLU A 454 0.89 -5.32 17.50
CA GLU A 454 1.08 -6.76 17.45
C GLU A 454 0.66 -7.38 16.11
N TRP A 455 1.33 -8.49 15.76
CA TRP A 455 0.93 -9.34 14.65
C TRP A 455 -0.39 -10.03 14.99
N ALA A 456 -1.42 -9.84 14.16
CA ALA A 456 -2.75 -10.42 14.35
C ALA A 456 -3.05 -11.52 13.33
N GLY A 457 -2.01 -12.08 12.69
CA GLY A 457 -2.14 -13.08 11.66
C GLY A 457 -2.60 -12.49 10.33
N TYR A 458 -3.45 -13.21 9.61
CA TYR A 458 -3.85 -12.82 8.25
C TYR A 458 -5.29 -13.22 7.94
N SER A 459 -5.84 -12.67 6.86
CA SER A 459 -7.06 -13.17 6.26
C SER A 459 -6.81 -13.69 4.85
N VAL A 460 -7.53 -14.74 4.48
CA VAL A 460 -7.51 -15.33 3.13
C VAL A 460 -8.91 -15.27 2.53
N ARG A 461 -9.00 -14.92 1.24
CA ARG A 461 -10.23 -14.95 0.45
C ARG A 461 -9.93 -15.50 -0.93
N ASN A 462 -10.71 -16.46 -1.42
CA ASN A 462 -10.61 -16.88 -2.81
C ASN A 462 -11.41 -15.91 -3.69
N PHE A 463 -10.82 -15.53 -4.80
CA PHE A 463 -11.50 -14.75 -5.82
C PHE A 463 -12.35 -15.65 -6.69
N ASP A 464 -13.56 -15.18 -7.01
CA ASP A 464 -14.39 -15.73 -8.06
C ASP A 464 -13.93 -15.14 -9.40
N ILE A 465 -13.31 -15.97 -10.24
CA ILE A 465 -12.73 -15.57 -11.53
C ILE A 465 -13.49 -16.09 -12.75
N GLY A 466 -14.80 -16.20 -12.63
CA GLY A 466 -15.69 -16.46 -13.75
C GLY A 466 -16.21 -17.88 -13.81
#